data_AF-A0A1G0B523-F1
#
_entry.id   AF-A0A1G0B523-F1
#
_cell.length_a   1.000
_cell.length_b   1.000
_cell.length_c   1.000
_cell.angle_alpha   90.00
_cell.angle_beta   90.00
_cell.angle_gamma   90.00
#
_symmetry.space_group_name_H-M   'P 1'
#
loop_
_entity.id
_entity.type
_entity.pdbx_description
1 polymer ?
#
loop_
_entity_poly.entity_id
_entity_poly.type
_entity_poly.pdbx_seq_one_letter_code
_entity_poly.pdbx_strand_id
1 'polypeptide(L)' 'MSRTQVVYKKRIIETLEELPESKLKEVLDFIEFLRNKRKKNEDPILRVSGCLSGDSLSAKEIEEALYGEFQK' A
#
# COMPACT_ATOMS: atom_id res chain seq x y z
N MET A 1 -10.86 -19.92 15.45
CA MET A 1 -10.85 -19.56 14.02
C MET A 1 -12.29 -19.43 13.54
N SER A 2 -12.62 -18.42 12.73
CA SER A 2 -13.98 -18.30 12.18
C SER A 2 -14.29 -19.49 11.26
N ARG A 3 -15.50 -20.06 11.33
CA ARG A 3 -15.94 -21.16 10.44
C ARG A 3 -15.68 -20.84 8.97
N THR A 4 -15.88 -19.58 8.59
CA THR A 4 -15.62 -19.04 7.25
C THR A 4 -14.16 -19.18 6.82
N GLN A 5 -13.21 -18.96 7.75
CA GLN A 5 -11.77 -19.06 7.46
C GLN A 5 -11.35 -20.50 7.13
N VAL A 6 -11.95 -21.47 7.83
CA VAL A 6 -11.66 -22.90 7.62
C VAL A 6 -12.15 -23.34 6.24
N VAL A 7 -13.35 -22.92 5.84
CA VAL A 7 -13.93 -23.22 4.52
C VAL A 7 -13.05 -22.66 3.39
N TYR A 8 -12.63 -21.40 3.47
CA TYR A 8 -11.80 -20.81 2.41
C TYR A 8 -10.42 -21.45 2.32
N LYS A 9 -9.77 -21.75 3.45
CA LYS A 9 -8.47 -22.43 3.44
C LYS A 9 -8.55 -23.81 2.80
N LYS A 10 -9.58 -24.58 3.15
CA LYS A 10 -9.80 -25.91 2.58
C LYS A 10 -9.98 -25.81 1.06
N ARG A 11 -10.87 -24.93 0.60
CA ARG A 11 -11.12 -24.73 -0.84
C ARG A 11 -9.87 -24.29 -1.60
N ILE A 12 -9.03 -23.43 -1.01
CA ILE A 12 -7.77 -23.01 -1.65
C ILE A 12 -6.82 -24.20 -1.83
N ILE A 13 -6.69 -25.07 -0.83
CA ILE A 13 -5.83 -26.25 -0.92
C ILE A 13 -6.33 -27.21 -2.01
N GLU A 14 -7.63 -27.50 -2.02
CA GLU A 14 -8.25 -28.34 -3.05
C GLU A 14 -8.01 -27.79 -4.46
N THR A 15 -8.19 -26.48 -4.67
CA THR A 15 -7.91 -25.84 -5.97
C THR A 15 -6.43 -25.88 -6.35
N LEU A 16 -5.50 -25.89 -5.38
CA LEU A 16 -4.07 -25.95 -5.66
C LEU A 16 -3.61 -27.33 -6.16
N GLU A 17 -4.27 -28.40 -5.73
CA GLU A 17 -3.96 -29.77 -6.17
C GLU A 17 -4.31 -29.98 -7.66
N GLU A 18 -5.30 -29.25 -8.18
CA GLU A 18 -5.75 -29.34 -9.58
C GLU A 18 -4.93 -28.47 -10.54
N LEU A 19 -4.05 -27.59 -10.04
CA LEU A 19 -3.30 -26.65 -10.86
C LEU A 19 -2.01 -27.28 -11.44
N PRO A 20 -1.66 -26.98 -12.70
CA PRO A 20 -0.38 -27.39 -13.25
C PRO A 20 0.77 -26.63 -12.56
N GLU A 21 1.94 -27.26 -12.49
CA GLU A 21 3.13 -26.72 -11.81
C GLU A 21 3.52 -25.31 -12.29
N SER A 22 3.36 -25.04 -13.59
CA SER A 22 3.63 -23.73 -14.20
C SER A 22 2.79 -22.59 -13.60
N LYS A 23 1.64 -22.90 -13.01
CA LYS A 23 0.73 -21.95 -12.37
C LYS A 23 0.92 -21.87 -10.86
N LEU A 24 1.52 -22.87 -10.23
CA LEU A 24 1.81 -22.82 -8.78
C LEU A 24 2.77 -21.69 -8.43
N LYS A 25 3.75 -21.40 -9.30
CA LYS A 25 4.64 -20.25 -9.14
C LYS A 25 3.88 -18.91 -9.11
N GLU A 26 2.95 -18.72 -10.05
CA GLU A 26 2.12 -17.52 -10.12
C GLU A 26 1.26 -17.34 -8.85
N VAL A 27 0.73 -18.44 -8.31
CA VAL A 27 -0.01 -18.42 -7.04
C VAL A 27 0.90 -18.05 -5.86
N LEU A 28 2.11 -18.61 -5.78
CA LEU A 28 3.09 -18.26 -4.75
C LEU A 28 3.42 -16.77 -4.78
N ASP A 29 3.74 -16.23 -5.97
CA ASP A 29 4.05 -14.82 -6.17
C ASP A 29 2.88 -13.92 -5.71
N PHE A 30 1.64 -14.32 -6.00
CA PHE A 30 0.45 -13.60 -5.57
C PHE A 30 0.22 -13.64 -4.04
N ILE A 31 0.44 -14.80 -3.41
CA ILE A 31 0.33 -14.93 -1.95
C ILE A 31 1.38 -14.05 -1.25
N GLU A 32 2.61 -14.03 -1.77
CA GLU A 32 3.67 -13.16 -1.25
C GLU A 32 3.31 -11.68 -1.41
N PHE A 33 2.76 -11.29 -2.56
CA PHE A 33 2.25 -9.95 -2.78
C PHE A 33 1.20 -9.57 -1.73
N LEU A 34 0.21 -10.42 -1.48
CA LEU A 34 -0.83 -10.17 -0.47
C LEU A 34 -0.25 -10.03 0.94
N ARG A 35 0.74 -10.86 1.30
CA ARG A 35 1.45 -10.79 2.57
C ARG A 35 2.21 -9.48 2.73
N ASN A 36 2.85 -9.02 1.65
CA ASN A 36 3.62 -7.77 1.65
C ASN A 36 2.72 -6.54 1.61
N LYS A 37 1.56 -6.60 0.94
CA LYS A 37 0.56 -5.53 0.95
C LYS A 37 0.08 -5.21 2.37
N ARG A 38 -0.12 -6.22 3.22
CA ARG A 38 -0.47 -6.01 4.64
C ARG A 38 0.64 -5.32 5.45
N LYS A 39 1.91 -5.44 5.04
CA LYS A 39 3.04 -4.78 5.71
C LYS A 39 3.23 -3.33 5.28
N LYS A 40 2.66 -2.90 4.15
CA LYS A 40 2.78 -1.55 3.58
C LYS A 40 1.63 -0.61 3.99
N ASN A 41 1.04 -0.80 5.17
CA ASN A 41 -0.01 0.11 5.67
C ASN A 41 0.52 1.47 6.14
N GLU A 42 1.85 1.67 6.16
CA GLU A 42 2.44 3.00 6.23
C GLU A 42 2.96 3.36 4.84
N ASP A 43 2.34 4.36 4.22
CA ASP A 43 2.82 4.94 2.99
C ASP A 43 4.21 5.57 3.26
N PRO A 44 5.28 5.12 2.59
CA PRO A 44 6.60 5.72 2.75
C PRO A 44 6.60 7.23 2.50
N ILE A 45 5.69 7.73 1.65
CA ILE A 45 5.51 9.16 1.38
C ILE A 45 4.97 9.87 2.62
N LEU A 46 3.97 9.30 3.31
CA LEU A 46 3.45 9.85 4.56
C LEU A 46 4.53 9.91 5.66
N ARG A 47 5.49 8.97 5.65
CA ARG A 47 6.64 8.99 6.57
C ARG A 47 7.60 10.16 6.29
N VAL A 48 7.74 10.56 5.02
CA VAL A 48 8.60 11.69 4.60
C VAL A 48 7.90 13.03 4.84
N SER A 49 6.58 13.12 4.73
CA SER A 49 5.84 14.35 5.04
C SER A 49 6.04 14.81 6.50
N GLY A 50 6.24 13.88 7.44
CA GLY A 50 6.60 14.21 8.83
C GLY A 50 8.02 14.77 8.99
N CYS A 51 8.89 14.64 7.99
CA CYS A 51 10.21 15.29 7.95
C CYS A 51 10.14 16.75 7.46
N LEU A 52 9.03 17.16 6.84
CA LEU A 52 8.73 18.57 6.53
C LEU A 52 8.21 19.28 7.79
N SER A 53 9.03 19.29 8.83
CA SER A 53 8.76 19.86 10.15
C SER A 53 8.79 21.40 10.13
N GLY A 54 7.90 21.97 9.31
CA GLY A 54 7.54 23.38 9.33
C GLY A 54 6.05 23.54 9.66
N ASP A 55 5.69 24.71 10.15
CA ASP A 55 4.28 25.07 10.30
C ASP A 55 3.57 25.03 8.94
N SER A 56 2.30 24.62 8.93
CA SER A 56 1.48 24.62 7.72
C SER A 56 1.41 26.04 7.15
N LEU A 57 2.02 26.24 5.98
CA LEU A 57 1.87 27.49 5.23
C LEU A 57 0.53 27.50 4.50
N SER A 58 -0.17 28.62 4.59
CA SER A 58 -1.32 28.93 3.74
C SER A 58 -0.88 29.09 2.27
N ALA A 59 -1.83 28.92 1.35
CA ALA A 59 -1.56 29.11 -0.08
C ALA A 59 -0.96 30.50 -0.39
N LYS A 60 -1.36 31.52 0.36
CA LYS A 60 -0.83 32.88 0.23
C LYS A 60 0.66 32.96 0.61
N GLU A 61 1.03 32.36 1.74
CA GLU A 61 2.43 32.34 2.19
C GLU A 61 3.33 31.53 1.25
N ILE A 62 2.78 30.48 0.62
CA ILE A 62 3.49 29.73 -0.43
C ILE A 62 3.73 30.60 -1.66
N GLU A 63 2.71 31.33 -2.13
CA GLU A 63 2.86 32.21 -3.28
C GLU A 63 3.88 33.33 -3.02
N GLU A 64 3.82 33.96 -1.85
CA GLU A 64 4.72 35.05 -1.47
C GLU A 64 6.17 34.57 -1.32
N ALA A 65 6.39 33.41 -0.70
CA ALA A 65 7.74 32.86 -0.53
C ALA A 65 8.38 32.43 -1.87
N LEU A 66 7.59 31.94 -2.82
CA LEU A 66 8.09 31.43 -4.10
C LEU A 66 8.22 32.52 -5.17
N TYR A 67 7.29 33.48 -5.20
CA TYR A 67 7.14 34.43 -6.30
C TYR A 67 7.25 35.90 -5.85
N GLY A 68 7.35 36.17 -4.55
CA GLY A 68 7.33 37.52 -3.98
C GLY A 68 5.93 38.15 -4.00
N GLU A 69 5.83 39.42 -3.63
CA GLU A 69 4.59 40.16 -3.84
C GLU A 69 4.33 40.34 -5.34
N PHE A 70 3.18 39.87 -5.82
CA PHE A 70 2.67 40.27 -7.13
C PHE A 70 2.42 41.77 -7.10
N GLN A 71 3.42 42.55 -7.53
CA GLN A 71 3.24 43.97 -7.80
C GLN A 71 2.26 44.10 -8.97
N LYS A 72 1.08 44.65 -8.69
CA LYS A 72 0.17 45.19 -9.69
C LYS A 72 0.39 46.68 -9.82
#